data_AF-A0A7C6GIM5-F1
#
_entry.id   AF-A0A7C6GIM5-F1
#
_cell.length_a   1.000
_cell.length_b   1.000
_cell.length_c   1.000
_cell.angle_alpha   90.00
_cell.angle_beta   90.00
_cell.angle_gamma   90.00
#
_symmetry.space_group_name_H-M   'P 1'
#
loop_
_entity.id
_entity.type
_entity.pdbx_description
1 polymer ?
#
loop_
_entity_poly.entity_id
_entity_poly.type
_entity_poly.pdbx_seq_one_letter_code
_entity_poly.pdbx_strand_id
1 'polypeptide(L)'
;MNIRRIGLAGLTAVALGLAGCAGTGSAPADNKGGDAASADGVTTIEFWSNHPGSSKALEEEFIAAFEAENPDIKVKLTDAGKNYEEVAQKYNAALSGGQVPDLVVASDVTWFNFALNEQLAPLDDLMDEVGADTADYVPSLYDEYV
;
A
#
# COMPACT_ATOMS: atom_id res chain seq x y z
N MET A 1 -52.51 36.40 8.93
CA MET A 1 -51.14 36.91 8.99
C MET A 1 -50.40 36.40 7.76
N ASN A 2 -50.01 37.33 6.89
CA ASN A 2 -49.02 37.27 5.80
C ASN A 2 -49.27 36.41 4.54
N ILE A 3 -49.80 37.12 3.55
CA ILE A 3 -49.65 36.93 2.10
C ILE A 3 -48.23 37.31 1.66
N ARG A 4 -47.66 36.60 0.67
CA ARG A 4 -46.77 37.13 -0.40
C ARG A 4 -46.49 35.98 -1.42
N ARG A 5 -47.25 35.85 -2.51
CA ARG A 5 -47.21 36.52 -3.84
C ARG A 5 -45.99 36.21 -4.72
N ILE A 6 -46.30 35.54 -5.85
CA ILE A 6 -45.85 35.77 -7.25
C ILE A 6 -44.36 35.42 -7.50
N GLY A 7 -43.92 34.64 -8.50
CA GLY A 7 -44.46 34.30 -9.81
C GLY A 7 -43.41 34.65 -10.87
N LEU A 8 -42.84 33.62 -11.51
CA LEU A 8 -42.30 33.51 -12.88
C LEU A 8 -41.49 34.68 -13.52
N ALA A 9 -40.21 34.45 -13.84
CA ALA A 9 -39.59 34.76 -15.15
C ALA A 9 -38.09 34.41 -15.14
N GLY A 10 -37.64 33.66 -16.13
CA GLY A 10 -36.24 33.26 -16.28
C GLY A 10 -35.34 34.36 -16.84
N LEU A 11 -34.04 34.22 -16.56
CA LEU A 11 -32.98 34.69 -17.44
C LEU A 11 -31.82 33.69 -17.34
N THR A 12 -31.56 33.03 -18.47
CA THR A 12 -30.41 32.17 -18.72
C THR A 12 -29.11 32.99 -18.69
N ALA A 13 -28.16 32.57 -17.85
CA ALA A 13 -26.75 32.89 -18.01
C ALA A 13 -25.95 31.60 -17.86
N VAL A 14 -25.48 31.09 -19.00
CA VAL A 14 -24.54 29.97 -19.11
C VAL A 14 -23.19 30.46 -18.56
N ALA A 15 -22.80 29.95 -17.39
CA ALA A 15 -21.44 30.05 -16.89
C ALA A 15 -20.77 28.68 -17.06
N LEU A 16 -19.71 28.69 -17.86
CA LEU A 16 -18.91 27.54 -18.27
C LEU A 16 -18.41 26.76 -17.05
N GLY A 17 -18.65 25.46 -17.08
CA GLY A 17 -18.21 24.53 -16.05
C GLY A 17 -16.69 24.37 -16.05
N LEU A 18 -16.10 24.53 -14.87
CA LEU A 18 -14.86 23.86 -14.51
C LEU A 18 -15.25 22.57 -13.79
N ALA A 19 -15.63 21.56 -14.58
CA ALA A 19 -15.75 20.19 -14.11
C ALA A 19 -14.33 19.61 -14.02
N GLY A 20 -13.78 19.59 -12.81
CA GLY A 20 -12.53 18.93 -12.50
C GLY A 20 -12.71 18.10 -11.24
N CYS A 21 -13.61 17.12 -11.29
CA CYS A 21 -13.74 16.12 -10.23
C CYS A 21 -14.13 14.78 -10.86
N ALA A 22 -13.49 13.73 -10.34
CA ALA A 22 -13.98 12.35 -10.36
C ALA A 22 -14.10 11.66 -11.73
N GLY A 23 -13.00 11.04 -12.15
CA GLY A 23 -13.07 9.81 -12.93
C GLY A 23 -13.41 8.63 -12.02
N THR A 24 -14.70 8.43 -11.72
CA THR A 24 -15.21 7.15 -11.24
C THR A 24 -15.36 6.21 -12.44
N GLY A 25 -14.35 5.37 -12.66
CA GLY A 25 -14.47 4.20 -13.51
C GLY A 25 -14.61 2.97 -12.63
N SER A 26 -15.82 2.43 -12.51
CA SER A 26 -16.02 1.08 -12.00
C SER A 26 -15.47 0.09 -13.03
N ALA A 27 -14.31 -0.48 -12.71
CA ALA A 27 -13.74 -1.68 -13.32
C ALA A 27 -13.32 -2.62 -12.18
N PRO A 28 -13.20 -3.94 -12.42
CA PRO A 28 -12.87 -4.89 -11.37
C PRO A 28 -11.57 -4.50 -10.67
N ALA A 29 -11.48 -4.78 -9.38
CA ALA A 29 -10.26 -4.61 -8.60
C ALA A 29 -9.18 -5.58 -9.13
N ASP A 30 -8.48 -5.14 -10.17
CA ASP A 30 -7.14 -5.65 -10.47
C ASP A 30 -6.21 -4.99 -9.46
N ASN A 31 -5.80 -5.76 -8.46
CA ASN A 31 -4.69 -5.40 -7.57
C ASN A 31 -3.41 -5.27 -8.41
N LYS A 32 -3.18 -4.08 -8.94
CA LYS A 32 -1.89 -3.61 -9.48
C LYS A 32 -1.41 -2.48 -8.60
N GLY A 33 -0.98 -2.84 -7.39
CA GLY A 33 0.01 -2.06 -6.66
C GLY A 33 1.35 -2.32 -7.32
N GLY A 34 1.98 -1.28 -7.87
CA GLY A 34 3.23 -1.39 -8.62
C GLY A 34 3.06 -0.91 -10.05
N ASP A 35 3.28 0.39 -10.24
CA ASP A 35 4.02 0.97 -11.37
C ASP A 35 3.63 2.44 -11.53
N ALA A 36 4.21 3.26 -10.68
CA ALA A 36 4.55 4.62 -11.06
C ALA A 36 6.06 4.75 -10.93
N ALA A 37 6.79 4.15 -11.88
CA ALA A 37 8.14 4.61 -12.16
C ALA A 37 8.09 6.13 -12.31
N SER A 38 8.91 6.84 -11.54
CA SER A 38 8.98 8.30 -11.64
C SER A 38 9.41 8.69 -13.06
N ALA A 39 9.19 9.95 -13.46
CA ALA A 39 9.50 10.40 -14.82
C ALA A 39 10.98 10.23 -15.23
N ASP A 40 11.85 9.92 -14.25
CA ASP A 40 13.27 9.57 -14.38
C ASP A 40 13.55 8.05 -14.49
N GLY A 41 12.52 7.21 -14.44
CA GLY A 41 12.62 5.74 -14.52
C GLY A 41 12.91 5.05 -13.20
N VAL A 42 12.88 5.77 -12.07
CA VAL A 42 13.14 5.18 -10.74
C VAL A 42 11.86 4.69 -10.10
N THR A 43 11.86 3.44 -9.65
CA THR A 43 10.77 2.84 -8.85
C THR A 43 11.09 3.02 -7.37
N THR A 44 10.13 3.49 -6.57
CA THR A 44 10.29 3.59 -5.11
C THR A 44 9.37 2.60 -4.41
N ILE A 45 9.95 1.73 -3.59
CA ILE A 45 9.27 0.78 -2.70
C ILE A 45 9.08 1.45 -1.34
N GLU A 46 7.83 1.58 -0.90
CA GLU A 46 7.50 2.00 0.46
C GLU A 46 7.53 0.79 1.41
N PHE A 47 8.48 0.79 2.35
CA PHE A 47 8.63 -0.29 3.35
C PHE A 47 8.26 0.20 4.75
N TRP A 48 7.23 -0.38 5.35
CA TRP A 48 6.76 -0.07 6.70
C TRP A 48 7.28 -1.06 7.74
N SER A 49 8.04 -0.57 8.72
CA SER A 49 8.59 -1.38 9.81
C SER A 49 8.39 -0.72 11.18
N ASN A 50 8.35 -1.53 12.23
CA ASN A 50 8.46 -1.10 13.63
C ASN A 50 9.88 -1.26 14.19
N HIS A 51 10.86 -1.60 13.34
CA HIS A 51 12.26 -1.77 13.70
C HIS A 51 12.47 -2.72 14.91
N PRO A 52 11.91 -3.95 14.86
CA PRO A 52 11.88 -4.85 16.02
C PRO A 52 13.30 -5.16 16.51
N GLY A 53 13.51 -5.09 17.82
CA GLY A 53 14.84 -5.32 18.40
C GLY A 53 15.86 -4.21 18.10
N SER A 54 15.41 -2.98 17.80
CA SER A 54 16.28 -1.86 17.40
C SER A 54 17.03 -2.13 16.08
N SER A 55 16.37 -2.84 15.15
CA SER A 55 16.94 -3.31 13.88
C SER A 55 17.07 -2.25 12.80
N LYS A 56 16.64 -1.01 13.03
CA LYS A 56 16.63 0.05 12.00
C LYS A 56 17.96 0.19 11.24
N ALA A 57 19.08 0.18 11.96
CA ALA A 57 20.40 0.31 11.33
C ALA A 57 20.72 -0.87 10.41
N LEU A 58 20.24 -2.08 10.74
CA LEU A 58 20.41 -3.28 9.93
C LEU A 58 19.47 -3.27 8.72
N GLU A 59 18.22 -2.82 8.89
CA GLU A 59 17.30 -2.63 7.77
C GLU A 59 17.84 -1.61 6.76
N GLU A 60 18.43 -0.51 7.23
CA GLU A 60 19.11 0.48 6.39
C GLU A 60 20.33 -0.11 5.66
N GLU A 61 21.09 -1.01 6.30
CA GLU A 61 22.20 -1.74 5.66
C GLU A 61 21.71 -2.68 4.55
N PHE A 62 20.65 -3.45 4.80
CA PHE A 62 20.06 -4.34 3.79
C PHE A 62 19.46 -3.57 2.63
N ILE A 63 18.80 -2.45 2.90
CA ILE A 63 18.30 -1.54 1.86
C ILE A 63 19.46 -1.01 1.02
N ALA A 64 20.55 -0.55 1.64
CA ALA A 64 21.70 -0.04 0.90
C ALA A 64 22.34 -1.10 0.00
N ALA A 65 22.43 -2.35 0.48
CA ALA A 65 22.91 -3.47 -0.34
C ALA A 65 21.96 -3.76 -1.51
N PHE A 66 20.65 -3.82 -1.26
CA PHE A 66 19.64 -4.03 -2.29
C PHE A 66 19.66 -2.93 -3.37
N GLU A 67 19.71 -1.66 -2.98
CA GLU A 67 19.78 -0.54 -3.93
C GLU A 67 21.10 -0.48 -4.72
N ALA A 68 22.20 -1.02 -4.17
CA ALA A 68 23.47 -1.11 -4.89
C ALA A 68 23.40 -2.14 -6.02
N GLU A 69 22.63 -3.22 -5.84
CA GLU A 69 22.38 -4.24 -6.85
C GLU A 69 21.26 -3.86 -7.83
N ASN A 70 20.34 -2.98 -7.41
CA ASN A 70 19.16 -2.54 -8.17
C ASN A 70 19.12 -1.01 -8.27
N PRO A 71 19.96 -0.39 -9.14
CA PRO A 71 20.17 1.06 -9.16
C PRO A 71 18.94 1.88 -9.59
N ASP A 72 17.98 1.25 -10.25
CA ASP A 72 16.69 1.80 -10.67
C ASP A 72 15.60 1.68 -9.59
N ILE A 73 15.90 1.03 -8.46
CA ILE A 73 14.97 0.87 -7.34
C ILE A 73 15.48 1.63 -6.12
N LYS A 74 14.55 2.32 -5.44
CA LYS A 74 14.76 2.95 -4.14
C LYS A 74 13.83 2.38 -3.11
N VAL A 75 14.29 2.24 -1.87
CA VAL A 75 13.46 1.78 -0.76
C VAL A 75 13.33 2.88 0.28
N LYS A 76 12.10 3.33 0.50
CA LYS A 76 11.76 4.27 1.54
C LYS A 76 11.33 3.50 2.80
N LEU A 77 12.26 3.41 3.75
CA LEU A 77 11.98 2.85 5.08
C LEU A 77 11.19 3.85 5.93
N THR A 78 9.95 3.50 6.24
CA THR A 78 9.04 4.29 7.06
C THR A 78 8.88 3.65 8.44
N ASP A 79 9.11 4.46 9.47
CA ASP A 79 8.73 4.14 10.85
C ASP A 79 7.19 4.11 10.94
N ALA A 80 6.65 2.90 11.01
CA ALA A 80 5.23 2.63 10.90
C ALA A 80 4.53 2.45 12.26
N GLY A 81 5.29 2.47 13.35
CA GLY A 81 4.76 2.28 14.70
C GLY A 81 5.83 1.72 15.64
N LYS A 82 5.61 1.84 16.95
CA LYS A 82 6.59 1.39 17.95
C LYS A 82 6.62 -0.13 18.16
N ASN A 83 5.60 -0.82 17.70
CA ASN A 83 5.39 -2.26 17.88
C ASN A 83 4.50 -2.79 16.74
N TYR A 84 4.34 -4.10 16.68
CA TYR A 84 3.56 -4.75 15.62
C TYR A 84 2.08 -4.32 15.59
N GLU A 85 1.46 -4.10 16.75
CA GLU A 85 0.07 -3.67 16.84
C GLU A 85 -0.14 -2.28 16.24
N GLU A 86 0.77 -1.33 16.50
CA GLU A 86 0.72 0.00 15.90
C GLU A 86 0.90 -0.06 14.37
N VAL A 87 1.78 -0.92 13.85
CA VAL A 87 1.94 -1.13 12.40
C VAL A 87 0.66 -1.72 11.80
N ALA A 88 0.09 -2.74 12.43
CA ALA A 88 -1.15 -3.37 11.98
C ALA A 88 -2.33 -2.38 11.99
N GLN A 89 -2.44 -1.52 13.01
CA GLN A 89 -3.44 -0.46 13.06
C GLN A 89 -3.28 0.56 11.94
N LYS A 90 -2.03 0.98 11.68
CA LYS A 90 -1.71 1.91 10.58
C LYS A 90 -2.04 1.28 9.22
N TYR A 91 -1.70 0.02 9.02
CA TYR A 91 -2.00 -0.73 7.81
C TYR A 91 -3.51 -0.90 7.59
N ASN A 92 -4.26 -1.28 8.63
CA ASN A 92 -5.72 -1.33 8.61
C ASN A 92 -6.37 0.00 8.20
N ALA A 93 -5.88 1.12 8.74
CA ALA A 93 -6.38 2.43 8.36
C ALA A 93 -6.07 2.77 6.89
N ALA A 94 -4.89 2.36 6.41
CA ALA A 94 -4.44 2.59 5.03
C ALA A 94 -5.23 1.78 3.98
N LEU A 95 -5.67 0.57 4.34
CA LEU A 95 -6.47 -0.31 3.48
C LEU A 95 -7.76 0.35 2.99
N SER A 96 -8.46 1.10 3.86
CA SER A 96 -9.68 1.82 3.48
C SER A 96 -9.43 2.98 2.50
N GLY A 97 -8.21 3.52 2.51
CA GLY A 97 -7.81 4.67 1.69
C GLY A 97 -7.05 4.31 0.41
N GLY A 98 -6.78 3.02 0.17
CA GLY A 98 -5.96 2.55 -0.96
C GLY A 98 -4.51 3.06 -0.94
N GLN A 99 -4.01 3.52 0.21
CA GLN A 99 -2.68 4.11 0.39
C GLN A 99 -1.81 3.18 1.24
N VAL A 100 -1.76 1.91 0.84
CA VAL A 100 -0.97 0.86 1.50
C VAL A 100 0.50 0.95 1.09
N PRO A 101 1.45 0.50 1.94
CA PRO A 101 2.85 0.32 1.53
C PRO A 101 3.00 -0.84 0.55
N ASP A 102 4.13 -0.89 -0.14
CA ASP A 102 4.51 -2.03 -0.98
C ASP A 102 5.00 -3.22 -0.13
N LEU A 103 5.66 -2.94 1.00
CA LEU A 103 6.13 -3.93 1.97
C LEU A 103 5.76 -3.51 3.40
N VAL A 104 5.24 -4.43 4.20
CA VAL A 104 4.85 -4.17 5.59
C VAL A 104 5.28 -5.31 6.51
N VAL A 105 5.86 -4.97 7.66
CA VAL A 105 6.10 -5.94 8.73
C VAL A 105 4.77 -6.31 9.40
N ALA A 106 4.43 -7.60 9.38
CA ALA A 106 3.31 -8.16 10.11
C ALA A 106 3.80 -9.18 11.16
N SER A 107 3.08 -9.29 12.28
CA SER A 107 3.38 -10.30 13.31
C SER A 107 2.66 -11.62 13.05
N ASP A 108 3.13 -12.68 13.70
CA ASP A 108 2.47 -14.00 13.87
C ASP A 108 0.97 -13.91 14.21
N VAL A 109 0.55 -12.91 14.99
CA VAL A 109 -0.86 -12.68 15.37
C VAL A 109 -1.68 -11.99 14.27
N THR A 110 -1.07 -11.13 13.45
CA THR A 110 -1.80 -10.18 12.58
C THR A 110 -1.78 -10.56 11.11
N TRP A 111 -0.70 -11.21 10.63
CA TRP A 111 -0.52 -11.51 9.21
C TRP A 111 -1.66 -12.37 8.66
N PHE A 112 -2.09 -13.40 9.40
CA PHE A 112 -3.11 -14.33 8.92
C PHE A 112 -4.48 -13.65 8.74
N ASN A 113 -4.81 -12.66 9.58
CA ASN A 113 -6.06 -11.92 9.42
C ASN A 113 -6.04 -11.08 8.13
N PHE A 114 -4.92 -10.45 7.80
CA PHE A 114 -4.78 -9.71 6.53
C PHE A 114 -4.82 -10.65 5.33
N ALA A 115 -4.12 -11.78 5.39
CA ALA A 115 -4.15 -12.80 4.34
C ALA A 115 -5.56 -13.37 4.13
N LEU A 116 -6.27 -13.73 5.19
CA LEU A 116 -7.64 -14.27 5.14
C LEU A 116 -8.64 -13.29 4.52
N ASN A 117 -8.41 -11.98 4.68
CA ASN A 117 -9.22 -10.93 4.08
C ASN A 117 -8.73 -10.50 2.68
N GLU A 118 -7.81 -11.25 2.06
CA GLU A 118 -7.23 -10.96 0.74
C GLU A 118 -6.55 -9.59 0.66
N GLN A 119 -5.96 -9.14 1.76
CA GLN A 119 -5.28 -7.83 1.86
C GLN A 119 -3.78 -7.93 1.61
N LEU A 120 -3.21 -9.14 1.60
CA LEU A 120 -1.82 -9.41 1.22
C LEU A 120 -1.79 -10.13 -0.13
N ALA A 121 -0.77 -9.82 -0.94
CA ALA A 121 -0.54 -10.56 -2.17
C ALA A 121 -0.12 -12.01 -1.86
N PRO A 122 -0.65 -13.03 -2.58
CA PRO A 122 -0.11 -14.38 -2.49
C PRO A 122 1.34 -14.37 -2.99
N LEU A 123 2.25 -15.00 -2.23
CA LEU A 123 3.67 -14.96 -2.53
C LEU A 123 4.15 -16.16 -3.34
N ASP A 124 3.39 -17.26 -3.42
CA ASP A 124 3.81 -18.49 -4.11
C ASP A 124 4.21 -18.22 -5.57
N ASP A 125 3.33 -17.59 -6.35
CA ASP A 125 3.59 -17.27 -7.75
C ASP A 125 4.76 -16.29 -7.91
N LEU A 126 4.91 -15.33 -6.98
CA LEU A 126 6.01 -14.35 -6.99
C LEU A 126 7.35 -15.01 -6.67
N MET A 127 7.39 -15.92 -5.69
CA MET A 127 8.58 -16.68 -5.32
C MET A 127 9.03 -17.60 -6.46
N ASP A 128 8.09 -18.25 -7.13
CA ASP A 128 8.37 -19.05 -8.33
C ASP A 128 8.91 -18.19 -9.48
N GLU A 129 8.32 -17.01 -9.73
CA GLU A 129 8.74 -16.09 -10.78
C GLU A 129 10.18 -15.59 -10.57
N VAL A 130 10.55 -15.23 -9.34
CA VAL A 130 11.90 -14.77 -9.02
C VAL A 130 12.89 -15.92 -8.79
N GLY A 131 12.43 -17.18 -8.84
CA GLY A 131 13.25 -18.37 -8.64
C GLY A 131 13.79 -18.49 -7.21
N ALA A 132 13.01 -18.09 -6.21
CA ALA A 132 13.38 -18.22 -4.81
C ALA A 132 13.48 -19.71 -4.40
N ASP A 133 14.57 -20.07 -3.69
CA ASP A 133 14.71 -21.41 -3.11
C ASP A 133 13.96 -21.48 -1.77
N THR A 134 12.67 -21.81 -1.82
CA THR A 134 11.82 -21.92 -0.62
C THR A 134 12.29 -23.02 0.33
N ALA A 135 13.08 -24.00 -0.14
CA ALA A 135 13.66 -25.04 0.70
C ALA A 135 14.84 -24.57 1.57
N ASP A 136 15.41 -23.39 1.29
CA ASP A 136 16.47 -22.79 2.13
C ASP A 136 15.90 -22.12 3.40
N TYR A 137 14.59 -21.87 3.44
CA TYR A 137 13.92 -21.38 4.63
C TYR A 137 13.79 -22.49 5.68
N VAL A 138 13.80 -22.10 6.96
CA VAL A 138 13.53 -23.04 8.06
C VAL A 138 12.07 -23.49 7.97
N PRO A 139 11.76 -24.80 7.79
CA PRO A 139 10.40 -25.25 7.48
C PRO A 139 9.36 -24.80 8.51
N SER A 140 9.68 -24.85 9.81
CA SER A 140 8.74 -24.42 10.85
C SER A 140 8.42 -22.92 10.87
N LEU A 141 9.23 -22.10 10.20
CA LEU A 141 9.00 -20.65 10.07
C LEU A 141 8.35 -20.32 8.73
N TYR A 142 8.66 -21.08 7.67
CA TYR A 142 8.04 -20.92 6.36
C TYR A 142 6.59 -21.42 6.35
N ASP A 143 6.37 -22.62 6.89
CA ASP A 143 5.07 -23.28 7.00
C ASP A 143 4.26 -22.78 8.22
N GLU A 144 4.47 -21.54 8.66
CA GLU A 144 3.78 -21.03 9.84
C GLU A 144 2.25 -21.07 9.62
N TYR A 145 1.54 -21.86 10.44
CA TYR A 145 0.09 -22.09 10.39
C TYR A 145 -0.46 -22.91 9.20
N VAL A 146 0.38 -23.65 8.45
CA VAL A 146 -0.06 -24.64 7.44
C VAL A 146 0.25 -26.10 7.81
#